data_AF-A0A453RE63-F1
#
_entry.id   AF-A0A453RE63-F1
#
_cell.length_a   1.000
_cell.length_b   1.000
_cell.length_c   1.000
_cell.angle_alpha   90.00
_cell.angle_beta   90.00
_cell.angle_gamma   90.00
#
_symmetry.space_group_name_H-M   'P 1'
#
loop_
_entity.id
_entity.type
_entity.pdbx_description
1 polymer ?
#
loop_
_entity_poly.entity_id
_entity_poly.type
_entity_poly.pdbx_seq_one_letter_code
_entity_poly.pdbx_strand_id
1 'polypeptide(L)'
;PFSCQSIANIIEPWGCSKAHQDREVEMLNFPPKWHDPSQDELSFANELLEFHFQSAVEELLTICQTEVQSETGDEKEHLKITLLRIHSALQGVMSCLPELRPSYKDGRSKVVEPSFFIAGSSGSTVGSSEMREKAAELVHIACRYLLKERTDDSILLALVVRVIDALVNYGSLEYDEWSSHVQAWKLESAAIIEPQCNFIVPFHAQGKKRPRWALVDKAHLHNTWRCSQSSYHRYRTDANVSPSSLMVNLVKDLLDLSLHNYETVRSYAGRSLTKMLKRWPSLISDCVLTLTENLRDSKALEHVVLGSCSILASQTVLRHLTTDSASLSSFIMGILGSSHHESIKCQKAITELFVKYNIRFSGISRSFFKNSQSLADRPGFLGLFSQINALGFETNSLHWR
;
A
#
# COMPACT_ATOMS: atom_id res chain seq x y z
N PRO A 1 23.69 -59.54 12.61
CA PRO A 1 24.35 -58.25 12.28
C PRO A 1 23.50 -57.47 11.27
N PHE A 2 22.62 -56.60 11.77
CA PHE A 2 21.85 -55.70 10.92
C PHE A 2 22.78 -54.60 10.42
N SER A 3 22.99 -54.53 9.10
CA SER A 3 23.68 -53.40 8.49
C SER A 3 22.80 -52.16 8.65
N CYS A 4 23.12 -51.31 9.63
CA CYS A 4 22.59 -49.95 9.66
C CYS A 4 23.07 -49.25 8.40
N GLN A 5 22.17 -49.07 7.42
CA GLN A 5 22.36 -48.04 6.41
C GLN A 5 22.60 -46.72 7.16
N SER A 6 23.57 -45.93 6.69
CA SER A 6 23.91 -44.65 7.30
C SER A 6 22.67 -43.76 7.36
N ILE A 7 22.10 -43.61 8.56
CA ILE A 7 20.96 -42.73 8.86
C ILE A 7 21.28 -41.28 8.46
N ALA A 8 22.55 -40.94 8.26
CA ALA A 8 23.00 -39.63 7.80
C ALA A 8 22.40 -39.20 6.45
N ASN A 9 21.98 -40.13 5.58
CA ASN A 9 21.32 -39.78 4.31
C ASN A 9 19.81 -39.52 4.45
N ILE A 10 19.22 -39.74 5.62
CA ILE A 10 17.78 -39.60 5.88
C ILE A 10 17.47 -38.35 6.72
N ILE A 11 18.46 -37.80 7.43
CA ILE A 11 18.27 -36.65 8.31
C ILE A 11 18.40 -35.35 7.52
N GLU A 12 17.37 -34.50 7.61
CA GLU A 12 17.38 -33.13 7.06
C GLU A 12 18.64 -32.38 7.55
N PRO A 13 19.46 -31.80 6.66
CA PRO A 13 20.68 -31.12 7.05
C PRO A 13 20.39 -29.85 7.87
N TRP A 14 21.19 -29.60 8.91
CA TRP A 14 21.11 -28.40 9.76
C TRP A 14 22.29 -27.47 9.50
N GLY A 15 22.02 -26.18 9.29
CA GLY A 15 23.03 -25.15 9.03
C GLY A 15 22.90 -23.94 9.96
N CYS A 16 23.91 -23.07 10.00
CA CYS A 16 23.88 -21.81 10.76
C CYS A 16 24.10 -20.62 9.83
N SER A 17 23.24 -19.59 9.90
CA SER A 17 23.39 -18.38 9.08
C SER A 17 24.58 -17.48 9.46
N LYS A 18 25.34 -17.83 10.49
CA LYS A 18 26.56 -17.13 10.93
C LYS A 18 27.68 -18.17 11.03
N ALA A 19 28.34 -18.46 9.92
CA ALA A 19 29.49 -19.35 9.92
C ALA A 19 30.71 -18.61 10.50
N HIS A 20 31.43 -19.24 11.43
CA HIS A 20 32.82 -18.88 11.72
C HIS A 20 33.69 -19.35 10.55
N GLN A 21 34.75 -18.59 10.23
CA GLN A 21 35.56 -18.70 9.01
C GLN A 21 36.08 -20.12 8.68
N ASP A 22 36.21 -21.00 9.67
CA ASP A 22 36.69 -22.39 9.46
C ASP A 22 35.62 -23.36 8.94
N ARG A 23 34.37 -22.92 8.73
CA ARG A 23 33.22 -23.77 8.32
C ARG A 23 32.40 -23.22 7.16
N GLU A 24 32.98 -22.40 6.29
CA GLU A 24 32.32 -21.99 5.03
C GLU A 24 31.78 -23.21 4.24
N VAL A 25 32.44 -24.37 4.36
CA VAL A 25 32.09 -25.63 3.70
C VAL A 25 30.72 -26.20 4.12
N GLU A 26 30.24 -26.03 5.36
CA GLU A 26 28.96 -26.64 5.79
C GLU A 26 27.72 -25.95 5.18
N MET A 27 27.76 -24.62 4.97
CA MET A 27 26.66 -23.89 4.30
C MET A 27 26.75 -23.93 2.77
N LEU A 28 27.96 -24.03 2.21
CA LEU A 28 28.20 -24.13 0.77
C LEU A 28 27.71 -25.44 0.16
N ASN A 29 27.47 -26.48 0.97
CA ASN A 29 27.15 -27.81 0.45
C ASN A 29 25.71 -27.96 -0.09
N PHE A 30 24.78 -27.05 0.23
CA PHE A 30 23.37 -27.18 -0.20
C PHE A 30 22.69 -25.84 -0.51
N PRO A 31 23.07 -25.14 -1.58
CA PRO A 31 22.37 -23.92 -2.00
C PRO A 31 20.88 -24.20 -2.27
N PRO A 32 19.98 -23.22 -2.03
CA PRO A 32 18.59 -23.32 -2.48
C PRO A 32 18.55 -23.54 -3.99
N LYS A 33 17.69 -24.45 -4.44
CA LYS A 33 17.36 -24.60 -5.85
C LYS A 33 16.34 -23.52 -6.20
N TRP A 34 16.78 -22.44 -6.82
CA TRP A 34 15.89 -21.42 -7.36
C TRP A 34 15.26 -21.92 -8.66
N HIS A 35 14.02 -21.53 -8.88
CA HIS A 35 13.34 -21.70 -10.16
C HIS A 35 13.34 -20.34 -10.85
N ASP A 36 14.12 -20.24 -11.91
CA ASP A 36 14.09 -19.11 -12.84
C ASP A 36 13.16 -19.49 -14.00
N PRO A 37 12.10 -18.73 -14.29
CA PRO A 37 11.16 -19.05 -15.35
C PRO A 37 11.85 -19.18 -16.71
N SER A 38 11.55 -20.27 -17.42
CA SER A 38 11.95 -20.50 -18.80
C SER A 38 11.18 -19.58 -19.76
N GLN A 39 11.70 -19.43 -20.99
CA GLN A 39 11.03 -18.61 -22.00
C GLN A 39 9.64 -19.15 -22.38
N ASP A 40 9.45 -20.48 -22.34
CA ASP A 40 8.17 -21.13 -22.60
C ASP A 40 7.15 -20.81 -21.50
N GLU A 41 7.57 -20.87 -20.22
CA GLU A 41 6.73 -20.49 -19.08
C GLU A 41 6.35 -19.00 -19.12
N LEU A 42 7.28 -18.12 -19.51
CA LEU A 42 6.98 -16.70 -19.70
C LEU A 42 6.00 -16.48 -20.85
N SER A 43 6.16 -17.19 -21.97
CA SER A 43 5.24 -17.09 -23.12
C SER A 43 3.83 -17.55 -22.73
N PHE A 44 3.73 -18.66 -22.00
CA PHE A 44 2.46 -19.16 -21.47
C PHE A 44 1.83 -18.19 -20.44
N ALA A 45 2.63 -17.60 -19.56
CA ALA A 45 2.14 -16.60 -18.61
C ALA A 45 1.60 -15.34 -19.32
N ASN A 46 2.22 -14.92 -20.42
CA ASN A 46 1.71 -13.83 -21.25
C ASN A 46 0.38 -14.20 -21.93
N GLU A 47 0.25 -15.41 -22.48
CA GLU A 47 -1.01 -15.90 -23.06
C GLU A 47 -2.14 -15.91 -22.01
N LEU A 48 -1.86 -16.41 -20.80
CA LEU A 48 -2.83 -16.38 -19.69
C LEU A 48 -3.21 -14.95 -19.30
N LEU A 49 -2.28 -14.00 -19.35
CA LEU A 49 -2.55 -12.60 -19.04
C LEU A 49 -3.42 -11.94 -20.13
N GLU A 50 -3.11 -12.16 -21.40
CA GLU A 50 -3.94 -11.68 -22.51
C GLU A 50 -5.36 -12.25 -22.41
N PHE A 51 -5.47 -13.56 -22.19
CA PHE A 51 -6.76 -14.23 -22.08
C PHE A 51 -7.51 -13.80 -20.82
N HIS A 52 -6.92 -13.87 -19.63
CA HIS A 52 -7.67 -13.66 -18.38
C HIS A 52 -7.74 -12.20 -17.92
N PHE A 53 -6.70 -11.40 -18.12
CA PHE A 53 -6.66 -10.03 -17.64
C PHE A 53 -7.15 -9.06 -18.68
N GLN A 54 -6.55 -9.06 -19.88
CA GLN A 54 -6.90 -8.07 -20.90
C GLN A 54 -8.34 -8.23 -21.39
N SER A 55 -8.78 -9.47 -21.67
CA SER A 55 -10.16 -9.69 -22.10
C SER A 55 -11.17 -9.26 -21.03
N ALA A 56 -10.88 -9.49 -19.74
CA ALA A 56 -11.78 -9.13 -18.65
C ALA A 56 -11.85 -7.61 -18.44
N VAL A 57 -10.72 -6.92 -18.61
CA VAL A 57 -10.67 -5.46 -18.56
C VAL A 57 -11.48 -4.83 -19.71
N GLU A 58 -11.43 -5.41 -20.90
CA GLU A 58 -12.23 -4.96 -22.06
C GLU A 58 -13.72 -5.25 -21.86
N GLU A 59 -14.07 -6.43 -21.37
CA GLU A 59 -15.43 -6.83 -21.01
C GLU A 59 -16.03 -5.91 -19.94
N LEU A 60 -15.25 -5.51 -18.93
CA LEU A 60 -15.67 -4.56 -17.91
C LEU A 60 -16.13 -3.23 -18.52
N LEU A 61 -15.41 -2.73 -19.53
CA LEU A 61 -15.79 -1.51 -20.23
C LEU A 61 -17.10 -1.70 -21.00
N THR A 62 -17.25 -2.82 -21.69
CA THR A 62 -18.49 -3.14 -22.42
C THR A 62 -19.68 -3.14 -21.49
N ILE A 63 -19.57 -3.74 -20.30
CA ILE A 63 -20.66 -3.75 -19.31
C ILE A 63 -20.98 -2.34 -18.82
N CYS A 64 -19.97 -1.51 -18.53
CA CYS A 64 -20.21 -0.15 -18.02
C CYS A 64 -20.73 0.83 -19.08
N GLN A 65 -20.46 0.60 -20.38
CA GLN A 65 -20.90 1.48 -21.47
C GLN A 65 -22.24 1.07 -22.07
N THR A 66 -22.51 -0.23 -22.13
CA THR A 66 -23.79 -0.72 -22.61
C THR A 66 -24.76 -0.50 -21.46
N GLU A 67 -25.58 0.55 -21.52
CA GLU A 67 -26.73 0.78 -20.62
C GLU A 67 -27.77 -0.33 -20.80
N VAL A 68 -27.38 -1.60 -20.66
CA VAL A 68 -28.32 -2.69 -20.65
C VAL A 68 -29.08 -2.54 -19.36
N GLN A 69 -30.26 -1.93 -19.47
CA GLN A 69 -31.38 -2.13 -18.57
C GLN A 69 -31.72 -3.63 -18.57
N SER A 70 -30.85 -4.44 -18.00
CA SER A 70 -31.10 -5.82 -17.71
C SER A 70 -31.75 -5.80 -16.33
N GLU A 71 -33.07 -5.87 -16.33
CA GLU A 71 -33.90 -6.12 -15.15
C GLU A 71 -33.61 -7.49 -14.50
N THR A 72 -32.44 -8.11 -14.78
CA THR A 72 -32.07 -9.45 -14.33
C THR A 72 -30.80 -9.37 -13.49
N GLY A 73 -30.79 -10.06 -12.34
CA GLY A 73 -29.64 -10.11 -11.42
C GLY A 73 -28.33 -10.69 -12.00
N ASP A 74 -28.30 -10.97 -13.30
CA ASP A 74 -27.19 -11.53 -14.06
C ASP A 74 -26.05 -10.50 -14.25
N GLU A 75 -26.39 -9.22 -14.51
CA GLU A 75 -25.39 -8.16 -14.71
C GLU A 75 -24.48 -7.97 -13.49
N LYS A 76 -25.06 -8.01 -12.28
CA LYS A 76 -24.32 -7.88 -11.02
C LYS A 76 -23.32 -9.02 -10.81
N GLU A 77 -23.76 -10.26 -11.03
CA GLU A 77 -22.88 -11.41 -10.88
C GLU A 77 -21.80 -11.42 -11.97
N HIS A 78 -22.15 -11.00 -13.18
CA HIS A 78 -21.20 -10.83 -14.27
C HIS A 78 -20.12 -9.79 -13.94
N LEU A 79 -20.50 -8.59 -13.48
CA LEU A 79 -19.55 -7.57 -12.99
C LEU A 79 -18.63 -8.11 -11.90
N LYS A 80 -19.21 -8.84 -10.93
CA LYS A 80 -18.45 -9.44 -9.84
C LYS A 80 -17.42 -10.45 -10.35
N ILE A 81 -17.82 -11.35 -11.25
CA ILE A 81 -16.93 -12.35 -11.86
C ILE A 81 -15.80 -11.65 -12.63
N THR A 82 -16.14 -10.64 -13.43
CA THR A 82 -15.16 -9.87 -14.21
C THR A 82 -14.14 -9.18 -13.30
N LEU A 83 -14.58 -8.50 -12.24
CA LEU A 83 -13.69 -7.88 -11.26
C LEU A 83 -12.82 -8.90 -10.52
N LEU A 84 -13.37 -10.06 -10.13
CA LEU A 84 -12.62 -11.14 -9.47
C LEU A 84 -11.56 -11.73 -10.39
N ARG A 85 -11.87 -11.89 -11.68
CA ARG A 85 -10.93 -12.38 -12.70
C ARG A 85 -9.77 -11.39 -12.87
N ILE A 86 -10.07 -10.09 -12.98
CA ILE A 86 -9.04 -9.03 -13.05
C ILE A 86 -8.17 -9.05 -11.79
N HIS A 87 -8.79 -9.06 -10.61
CA HIS A 87 -8.08 -9.08 -9.33
C HIS A 87 -7.18 -10.32 -9.20
N SER A 88 -7.68 -11.50 -9.56
CA SER A 88 -6.92 -12.75 -9.45
C SER A 88 -5.72 -12.78 -10.40
N ALA A 89 -5.88 -12.27 -11.62
CA ALA A 89 -4.75 -12.15 -12.55
C ALA A 89 -3.68 -11.20 -12.02
N LEU A 90 -4.08 -10.05 -11.44
CA LEU A 90 -3.15 -9.11 -10.82
C LEU A 90 -2.46 -9.70 -9.58
N GLN A 91 -3.19 -10.47 -8.76
CA GLN A 91 -2.61 -11.19 -7.63
C GLN A 91 -1.62 -12.26 -8.06
N GLY A 92 -1.88 -12.96 -9.16
CA GLY A 92 -0.95 -13.98 -9.66
C GLY A 92 0.33 -13.39 -10.24
N VAL A 93 0.23 -12.28 -10.96
CA VAL A 93 1.39 -11.67 -11.65
C VAL A 93 2.16 -10.68 -10.77
N MET A 94 1.51 -10.05 -9.78
CA MET A 94 2.14 -9.14 -8.80
C MET A 94 3.08 -8.10 -9.45
N SER A 95 4.34 -8.03 -9.00
CA SER A 95 5.36 -7.13 -9.56
C SER A 95 5.92 -7.56 -10.93
N CYS A 96 5.64 -8.77 -11.41
CA CYS A 96 6.09 -9.22 -12.73
C CYS A 96 5.41 -8.44 -13.87
N LEU A 97 4.18 -7.94 -13.66
CA LEU A 97 3.54 -7.00 -14.57
C LEU A 97 4.16 -5.62 -14.32
N PRO A 98 4.76 -4.95 -15.32
CA PRO A 98 5.44 -3.68 -15.11
C PRO A 98 4.54 -2.57 -14.57
N GLU A 99 5.14 -1.65 -13.82
CA GLU A 99 4.44 -0.50 -13.23
C GLU A 99 3.98 0.51 -14.30
N LEU A 100 2.91 1.25 -13.97
CA LEU A 100 2.50 2.50 -14.64
C LEU A 100 3.68 3.47 -14.76
N ARG A 101 3.86 4.07 -15.94
CA ARG A 101 4.98 5.00 -16.17
C ARG A 101 4.72 6.32 -15.44
N PRO A 102 5.64 6.82 -14.61
CA PRO A 102 5.46 8.10 -13.96
C PRO A 102 5.70 9.25 -14.95
N SER A 103 5.27 10.45 -14.57
CA SER A 103 5.50 11.67 -15.35
C SER A 103 6.76 12.39 -14.86
N TYR A 104 7.61 12.84 -15.79
CA TYR A 104 8.83 13.58 -15.49
C TYR A 104 8.68 15.03 -15.92
N LYS A 105 9.15 15.97 -15.08
CA LYS A 105 9.08 17.42 -15.36
C LYS A 105 9.78 17.82 -16.67
N ASP A 106 10.81 17.10 -17.07
CA ASP A 106 11.60 17.40 -18.29
C ASP A 106 10.94 16.92 -19.59
N GLY A 107 9.73 16.35 -19.53
CA GLY A 107 8.99 15.82 -20.69
C GLY A 107 9.65 14.63 -21.40
N ARG A 108 10.91 14.33 -21.07
CA ARG A 108 11.61 13.14 -21.53
C ARG A 108 11.21 11.98 -20.62
N SER A 109 10.32 11.13 -21.11
CA SER A 109 10.15 9.76 -20.61
C SER A 109 11.43 8.97 -20.93
N LYS A 110 12.54 9.31 -20.28
CA LYS A 110 13.71 8.45 -20.28
C LYS A 110 13.38 7.33 -19.33
N VAL A 111 13.42 6.10 -19.84
CA VAL A 111 13.50 4.88 -19.04
C VAL A 111 14.57 5.14 -17.99
N VAL A 112 14.16 5.39 -16.76
CA VAL A 112 15.12 5.63 -15.68
C VAL A 112 15.88 4.33 -15.51
N GLU A 113 17.13 4.33 -15.96
CA GLU A 113 18.10 3.32 -15.59
C GLU A 113 17.97 3.11 -14.08
N PRO A 114 17.75 1.87 -13.62
CA PRO A 114 17.64 1.61 -12.20
C PRO A 114 18.95 2.10 -11.56
N SER A 115 18.87 3.16 -10.77
CA SER A 115 20.03 3.77 -10.11
C SER A 115 20.74 2.78 -9.18
N PHE A 116 20.06 1.68 -8.80
CA PHE A 116 20.64 0.55 -8.11
C PHE A 116 20.01 -0.77 -8.59
N PHE A 117 20.85 -1.69 -9.07
CA PHE A 117 20.48 -3.09 -9.25
C PHE A 117 20.50 -3.78 -7.88
N ILE A 118 19.34 -3.94 -7.26
CA ILE A 118 19.22 -4.77 -6.06
C ILE A 118 19.00 -6.20 -6.56
N ALA A 119 19.94 -7.12 -6.31
CA ALA A 119 19.71 -8.53 -6.63
C ALA A 119 18.39 -9.01 -6.00
N GLY A 120 17.50 -9.60 -6.80
CA GLY A 120 16.14 -9.94 -6.40
C GLY A 120 15.19 -8.74 -6.29
N SER A 121 15.35 -7.69 -7.11
CA SER A 121 14.48 -6.50 -7.09
C SER A 121 13.21 -6.62 -7.93
N SER A 122 13.22 -7.49 -8.93
CA SER A 122 12.15 -7.62 -9.91
C SER A 122 12.22 -9.02 -10.48
N GLY A 123 11.08 -9.73 -10.45
CA GLY A 123 10.95 -11.02 -11.14
C GLY A 123 11.02 -10.86 -12.67
N SER A 124 10.92 -11.97 -13.39
CA SER A 124 10.79 -11.95 -14.83
C SER A 124 9.57 -11.13 -15.26
N THR A 125 9.73 -10.26 -16.25
CA THR A 125 8.65 -9.43 -16.76
C THR A 125 7.60 -10.27 -17.49
N VAL A 126 6.33 -10.13 -17.12
CA VAL A 126 5.17 -10.73 -17.80
C VAL A 126 4.20 -9.61 -18.15
N GLY A 127 3.85 -9.49 -19.44
CA GLY A 127 3.04 -8.39 -19.96
C GLY A 127 3.83 -7.09 -20.12
N SER A 128 3.10 -5.98 -20.21
CA SER A 128 3.67 -4.66 -20.43
C SER A 128 3.07 -3.59 -19.51
N SER A 129 3.78 -2.47 -19.36
CA SER A 129 3.28 -1.30 -18.64
C SER A 129 1.97 -0.78 -19.24
N GLU A 130 1.83 -0.86 -20.57
CA GLU A 130 0.67 -0.43 -21.34
C GLU A 130 -0.58 -1.22 -20.95
N MET A 131 -0.45 -2.53 -20.70
CA MET A 131 -1.57 -3.35 -20.22
C MET A 131 -2.08 -2.86 -18.87
N ARG A 132 -1.17 -2.48 -17.96
CA ARG A 132 -1.53 -1.93 -16.65
C ARG A 132 -2.11 -0.52 -16.77
N GLU A 133 -1.60 0.31 -17.67
CA GLU A 133 -2.13 1.65 -17.96
C GLU A 133 -3.57 1.58 -18.51
N LYS A 134 -3.80 0.71 -19.50
CA LYS A 134 -5.14 0.46 -20.04
C LYS A 134 -6.10 -0.04 -18.95
N ALA A 135 -5.67 -0.98 -18.11
CA ALA A 135 -6.48 -1.45 -17.00
C ALA A 135 -6.81 -0.33 -15.99
N ALA A 136 -5.85 0.54 -15.66
CA ALA A 136 -6.08 1.67 -14.76
C ALA A 136 -7.12 2.66 -15.33
N GLU A 137 -7.06 2.94 -16.63
CA GLU A 137 -8.05 3.78 -17.31
C GLU A 137 -9.45 3.18 -17.27
N LEU A 138 -9.59 1.90 -17.61
CA LEU A 138 -10.90 1.25 -17.69
C LEU A 138 -11.50 0.98 -16.30
N VAL A 139 -10.66 0.67 -15.31
CA VAL A 139 -11.11 0.54 -13.91
C VAL A 139 -11.54 1.88 -13.33
N HIS A 140 -10.91 3.00 -13.70
CA HIS A 140 -11.40 4.34 -13.33
C HIS A 140 -12.83 4.56 -13.84
N ILE A 141 -13.08 4.29 -15.12
CA ILE A 141 -14.42 4.42 -15.73
C ILE A 141 -15.43 3.53 -14.99
N ALA A 142 -15.09 2.26 -14.74
CA ALA A 142 -15.94 1.33 -14.00
C ALA A 142 -16.22 1.80 -12.58
N CYS A 143 -15.22 2.37 -11.88
CA CYS A 143 -15.40 2.92 -10.55
C CYS A 143 -16.39 4.09 -10.53
N ARG A 144 -16.29 5.01 -11.50
CA ARG A 144 -17.23 6.13 -11.64
C ARG A 144 -18.65 5.64 -11.95
N TYR A 145 -18.79 4.62 -12.79
CA TYR A 145 -20.08 3.98 -13.06
C TYR A 145 -20.69 3.37 -11.79
N LEU A 146 -19.94 2.57 -11.02
CA LEU A 146 -20.46 1.96 -9.80
C LEU A 146 -20.84 2.99 -8.72
N LEU A 147 -20.06 4.06 -8.58
CA LEU A 147 -20.37 5.18 -7.69
C LEU A 147 -21.61 5.97 -8.11
N LYS A 148 -22.06 5.85 -9.37
CA LYS A 148 -23.24 6.55 -9.88
C LYS A 148 -24.48 5.66 -9.88
N GLU A 149 -24.35 4.44 -10.39
CA GLU A 149 -25.49 3.55 -10.66
C GLU A 149 -25.67 2.45 -9.62
N ARG A 150 -24.63 2.11 -8.83
CA ARG A 150 -24.60 0.95 -7.93
C ARG A 150 -24.00 1.28 -6.55
N THR A 151 -24.32 2.46 -6.01
CA THR A 151 -23.82 2.94 -4.70
C THR A 151 -24.18 2.03 -3.54
N ASP A 152 -25.29 1.31 -3.61
CA ASP A 152 -25.74 0.40 -2.55
C ASP A 152 -24.99 -0.93 -2.52
N ASP A 153 -24.19 -1.27 -3.55
CA ASP A 153 -23.49 -2.54 -3.62
C ASP A 153 -22.10 -2.49 -2.98
N SER A 154 -22.07 -2.64 -1.65
CA SER A 154 -20.82 -2.66 -0.87
C SER A 154 -19.84 -3.76 -1.31
N ILE A 155 -20.29 -4.85 -1.93
CA ILE A 155 -19.43 -5.97 -2.36
C ILE A 155 -18.70 -5.58 -3.63
N LEU A 156 -19.42 -5.08 -4.65
CA LEU A 156 -18.81 -4.62 -5.90
C LEU A 156 -17.85 -3.46 -5.66
N LEU A 157 -18.24 -2.49 -4.82
CA LEU A 157 -17.38 -1.37 -4.45
C LEU A 157 -16.10 -1.85 -3.74
N ALA A 158 -16.21 -2.79 -2.80
CA ALA A 158 -15.05 -3.37 -2.15
C ALA A 158 -14.14 -4.15 -3.12
N LEU A 159 -14.71 -4.84 -4.11
CA LEU A 159 -13.95 -5.54 -5.14
C LEU A 159 -13.20 -4.56 -6.05
N VAL A 160 -13.85 -3.47 -6.49
CA VAL A 160 -13.16 -2.43 -7.27
C VAL A 160 -12.02 -1.81 -6.47
N VAL A 161 -12.21 -1.53 -5.18
CA VAL A 161 -11.10 -1.05 -4.32
C VAL A 161 -9.93 -2.02 -4.31
N ARG A 162 -10.17 -3.34 -4.26
CA ARG A 162 -9.11 -4.36 -4.28
C ARG A 162 -8.39 -4.43 -5.64
N VAL A 163 -9.13 -4.29 -6.74
CA VAL A 163 -8.54 -4.17 -8.08
C VAL A 163 -7.68 -2.93 -8.17
N ILE A 164 -8.19 -1.77 -7.72
CA ILE A 164 -7.42 -0.52 -7.69
C ILE A 164 -6.17 -0.71 -6.84
N ASP A 165 -6.25 -1.24 -5.61
CA ASP A 165 -5.10 -1.50 -4.71
C ASP A 165 -4.01 -2.32 -5.44
N ALA A 166 -4.41 -3.40 -6.11
CA ALA A 166 -3.48 -4.27 -6.85
C ALA A 166 -2.84 -3.59 -8.07
N LEU A 167 -3.55 -2.68 -8.75
CA LEU A 167 -3.02 -1.93 -9.90
C LEU A 167 -2.01 -0.86 -9.49
N VAL A 168 -2.30 -0.13 -8.41
CA VAL A 168 -1.63 1.13 -8.10
C VAL A 168 -0.56 0.99 -7.01
N ASN A 169 -0.76 0.09 -6.04
CA ASN A 169 0.20 -0.17 -4.96
C ASN A 169 1.20 -1.28 -5.36
N TYR A 170 1.94 -1.02 -6.44
CA TYR A 170 2.96 -1.92 -6.99
C TYR A 170 4.01 -2.33 -5.94
N GLY A 171 4.21 -3.64 -5.75
CA GLY A 171 5.11 -4.18 -4.72
C GLY A 171 4.48 -4.37 -3.33
N SER A 172 3.22 -3.96 -3.14
CA SER A 172 2.54 -4.11 -1.84
C SER A 172 2.01 -5.53 -1.58
N LEU A 173 1.68 -6.28 -2.64
CA LEU A 173 1.22 -7.66 -2.51
C LEU A 173 2.34 -8.55 -1.95
N GLU A 174 3.57 -8.39 -2.45
CA GLU A 174 4.76 -9.08 -1.96
C GLU A 174 5.04 -8.72 -0.50
N TYR A 175 4.82 -7.45 -0.12
CA TYR A 175 4.96 -7.04 1.26
C TYR A 175 3.91 -7.69 2.15
N ASP A 176 2.67 -7.76 1.70
CA ASP A 176 1.55 -8.33 2.47
C ASP A 176 1.78 -9.84 2.68
N GLU A 177 2.23 -10.57 1.66
CA GLU A 177 2.68 -11.96 1.76
C GLU A 177 3.85 -12.13 2.73
N TRP A 178 4.91 -11.34 2.56
CA TRP A 178 6.08 -11.37 3.43
C TRP A 178 5.70 -11.07 4.89
N SER A 179 4.87 -10.05 5.12
CA SER A 179 4.49 -9.60 6.46
C SER A 179 3.67 -10.66 7.21
N SER A 180 2.83 -11.40 6.48
CA SER A 180 2.06 -12.51 7.01
C SER A 180 2.96 -13.69 7.35
N HIS A 181 3.90 -14.02 6.45
CA HIS A 181 4.75 -15.19 6.59
C HIS A 181 5.90 -14.98 7.61
N VAL A 182 6.47 -13.79 7.70
CA VAL A 182 7.64 -13.52 8.57
C VAL A 182 7.34 -13.73 10.06
N GLN A 183 6.09 -13.53 10.51
CA GLN A 183 5.73 -13.75 11.92
C GLN A 183 5.60 -15.24 12.23
N ALA A 184 4.98 -16.01 11.36
CA ALA A 184 4.92 -17.47 11.47
C ALA A 184 6.34 -18.06 11.49
N TRP A 185 7.18 -17.65 10.53
CA TRP A 185 8.58 -18.08 10.47
C TRP A 185 9.35 -17.76 11.75
N LYS A 186 9.17 -16.57 12.35
CA LYS A 186 9.85 -16.21 13.61
C LYS A 186 9.48 -17.14 14.76
N LEU A 187 8.20 -17.50 14.88
CA LEU A 187 7.70 -18.38 15.94
C LEU A 187 8.25 -19.80 15.77
N GLU A 188 8.14 -20.35 14.57
CA GLU A 188 8.64 -21.69 14.24
C GLU A 188 10.16 -21.78 14.37
N SER A 189 10.87 -20.78 13.84
CA SER A 189 12.33 -20.68 13.95
C SER A 189 12.78 -20.52 15.39
N ALA A 190 11.99 -19.94 16.29
CA ALA A 190 12.32 -19.87 17.71
C ALA A 190 12.17 -21.23 18.42
N ALA A 191 11.26 -22.08 17.97
CA ALA A 191 11.02 -23.41 18.54
C ALA A 191 11.99 -24.47 18.00
N ILE A 192 12.36 -24.39 16.72
CA ILE A 192 13.17 -25.40 16.03
C ILE A 192 14.64 -24.95 15.98
N ILE A 193 15.30 -25.01 17.13
CA ILE A 193 16.72 -24.65 17.31
C ILE A 193 17.48 -25.88 17.77
N GLU A 194 18.68 -26.09 17.24
CA GLU A 194 19.55 -27.13 17.77
C GLU A 194 19.87 -26.81 19.25
N PRO A 195 19.56 -27.71 20.20
CA PRO A 195 19.86 -27.49 21.60
C PRO A 195 21.35 -27.25 21.80
N GLN A 196 21.71 -26.27 22.64
CA GLN A 196 23.11 -25.94 22.91
C GLN A 196 23.87 -27.13 23.51
N CYS A 197 23.19 -27.93 24.34
CA CYS A 197 23.70 -29.18 24.87
C CYS A 197 23.01 -30.36 24.22
N ASN A 198 23.80 -31.25 23.61
CA ASN A 198 23.32 -32.55 23.21
C ASN A 198 23.72 -33.55 24.30
N PHE A 199 22.75 -34.22 24.94
CA PHE A 199 23.00 -35.20 26.00
C PHE A 199 23.27 -36.60 25.45
N ILE A 200 23.06 -36.82 24.15
CA ILE A 200 23.17 -38.12 23.47
C ILE A 200 24.52 -38.26 22.75
N VAL A 201 25.08 -37.15 22.26
CA VAL A 201 26.34 -37.10 21.50
C VAL A 201 27.26 -36.06 22.17
N PRO A 202 28.58 -36.31 22.34
CA PRO A 202 29.49 -35.43 23.08
C PRO A 202 29.78 -34.09 22.37
N PHE A 203 29.09 -33.79 21.28
CA PHE A 203 29.23 -32.56 20.52
C PHE A 203 28.14 -31.57 20.94
N HIS A 204 28.55 -30.49 21.59
CA HIS A 204 27.69 -29.33 21.85
C HIS A 204 27.47 -28.53 20.55
N ALA A 205 26.28 -27.98 20.38
CA ALA A 205 25.94 -27.19 19.20
C ALA A 205 26.73 -25.87 19.17
N GLN A 206 27.52 -25.66 18.12
CA GLN A 206 28.29 -24.42 17.91
C GLN A 206 27.41 -23.30 17.33
N GLY A 207 26.38 -22.90 18.07
CA GLY A 207 25.51 -21.78 17.73
C GLY A 207 24.06 -22.17 17.41
N LYS A 208 23.27 -21.19 16.95
CA LYS A 208 21.86 -21.40 16.61
C LYS A 208 21.75 -22.05 15.23
N LYS A 209 21.95 -23.36 15.14
CA LYS A 209 21.66 -24.09 13.89
C LYS A 209 20.14 -24.22 13.68
N ARG A 210 19.77 -24.34 12.41
CA ARG A 210 18.39 -24.46 11.90
C ARG A 210 18.35 -25.53 10.81
N PRO A 211 17.23 -26.24 10.62
CA PRO A 211 17.03 -27.09 9.46
C PRO A 211 17.21 -26.32 8.14
N ARG A 212 17.62 -27.00 7.08
CA ARG A 212 17.85 -26.39 5.76
C ARG A 212 16.59 -25.75 5.20
N TRP A 213 15.44 -26.41 5.25
CA TRP A 213 14.17 -25.82 4.80
C TRP A 213 13.89 -24.45 5.43
N ALA A 214 14.18 -24.27 6.73
CA ALA A 214 13.94 -23.01 7.43
C ALA A 214 14.90 -21.90 6.99
N LEU A 215 16.12 -22.26 6.57
CA LEU A 215 17.10 -21.34 6.00
C LEU A 215 16.74 -20.95 4.56
N VAL A 216 16.28 -21.91 3.76
CA VAL A 216 15.79 -21.68 2.39
C VAL A 216 14.57 -20.76 2.42
N ASP A 217 13.63 -21.04 3.30
CA ASP A 217 12.42 -20.23 3.47
C ASP A 217 12.76 -18.80 3.94
N LYS A 218 13.72 -18.65 4.86
CA LYS A 218 14.25 -17.34 5.23
C LYS A 218 14.85 -16.59 4.05
N ALA A 219 15.59 -17.28 3.17
CA ALA A 219 16.15 -16.69 1.97
C ALA A 219 15.06 -16.24 0.99
N HIS A 220 14.00 -17.05 0.82
CA HIS A 220 12.81 -16.68 0.05
C HIS A 220 12.11 -15.44 0.63
N LEU A 221 11.86 -15.40 1.95
CA LEU A 221 11.30 -14.22 2.64
C LEU A 221 12.13 -12.95 2.41
N HIS A 222 13.45 -13.06 2.46
CA HIS A 222 14.33 -11.93 2.16
C HIS A 222 14.23 -11.50 0.69
N ASN A 223 14.09 -12.42 -0.25
CA ASN A 223 13.88 -12.12 -1.66
C ASN A 223 12.55 -11.37 -1.87
N THR A 224 11.44 -11.89 -1.35
CA THR A 224 10.11 -11.26 -1.45
C THR A 224 10.09 -9.85 -0.85
N TRP A 225 10.71 -9.66 0.32
CA TRP A 225 10.85 -8.33 0.91
C TRP A 225 11.68 -7.38 0.03
N ARG A 226 12.79 -7.86 -0.56
CA ARG A 226 13.62 -7.04 -1.46
C ARG A 226 12.85 -6.63 -2.71
N CYS A 227 12.16 -7.57 -3.37
CA CYS A 227 11.28 -7.29 -4.52
C CYS A 227 10.27 -6.18 -4.22
N SER A 228 9.64 -6.26 -3.04
CA SER A 228 8.71 -5.24 -2.59
C SER A 228 9.38 -3.88 -2.41
N GLN A 229 10.48 -3.82 -1.65
CA GLN A 229 11.09 -2.54 -1.26
C GLN A 229 11.76 -1.80 -2.42
N SER A 230 12.39 -2.53 -3.35
CA SER A 230 13.04 -1.92 -4.53
C SER A 230 12.06 -1.20 -5.43
N SER A 231 10.86 -1.75 -5.56
CA SER A 231 9.80 -1.28 -6.45
C SER A 231 8.90 -0.23 -5.79
N TYR A 232 8.56 -0.44 -4.52
CA TYR A 232 7.56 0.36 -3.84
C TYR A 232 8.06 1.77 -3.51
N HIS A 233 9.33 1.95 -3.15
CA HIS A 233 9.88 3.24 -2.71
C HIS A 233 10.70 4.00 -3.78
N ARG A 234 10.72 3.51 -5.02
CA ARG A 234 11.59 3.98 -6.10
C ARG A 234 11.55 5.50 -6.34
N TYR A 235 10.37 6.10 -6.35
CA TYR A 235 10.18 7.52 -6.71
C TYR A 235 10.01 8.44 -5.49
N ARG A 236 10.10 7.92 -4.28
CA ARG A 236 9.69 8.65 -3.07
C ARG A 236 10.52 9.90 -2.77
N THR A 237 11.80 9.90 -3.15
CA THR A 237 12.75 10.98 -2.86
C THR A 237 13.00 11.91 -4.05
N ASP A 238 12.48 11.57 -5.23
CA ASP A 238 12.74 12.34 -6.45
C ASP A 238 11.67 13.42 -6.66
N ALA A 239 12.06 14.68 -6.48
CA ALA A 239 11.17 15.83 -6.65
C ALA A 239 10.83 16.13 -8.12
N ASN A 240 11.50 15.48 -9.08
CA ASN A 240 11.28 15.67 -10.52
C ASN A 240 10.27 14.67 -11.10
N VAL A 241 9.87 13.68 -10.30
CA VAL A 241 8.94 12.62 -10.69
C VAL A 241 7.59 12.85 -10.02
N SER A 242 6.54 12.84 -10.83
CA SER A 242 5.16 12.90 -10.37
C SER A 242 4.41 11.62 -10.80
N PRO A 243 3.36 11.23 -10.06
CA PRO A 243 2.50 10.13 -10.49
C PRO A 243 1.87 10.44 -11.86
N SER A 244 1.54 9.39 -12.62
CA SER A 244 0.82 9.54 -13.88
C SER A 244 -0.59 10.09 -13.68
N SER A 245 -1.15 10.72 -14.71
CA SER A 245 -2.54 11.22 -14.68
C SER A 245 -3.55 10.11 -14.33
N LEU A 246 -3.34 8.90 -14.86
CA LEU A 246 -4.15 7.71 -14.54
C LEU A 246 -4.11 7.37 -13.06
N MET A 247 -2.92 7.41 -12.45
CA MET A 247 -2.77 7.14 -11.02
C MET A 247 -3.44 8.23 -10.17
N VAL A 248 -3.35 9.50 -10.58
CA VAL A 248 -4.04 10.60 -9.90
C VAL A 248 -5.56 10.43 -9.95
N ASN A 249 -6.12 9.96 -11.07
CA ASN A 249 -7.56 9.68 -11.17
C ASN A 249 -7.98 8.57 -10.21
N LEU A 250 -7.23 7.47 -10.14
CA LEU A 250 -7.52 6.37 -9.20
C LEU A 250 -7.34 6.78 -7.73
N VAL A 251 -6.41 7.70 -7.44
CA VAL A 251 -6.28 8.30 -6.09
C VAL A 251 -7.54 9.07 -5.71
N LYS A 252 -8.10 9.85 -6.65
CA LYS A 252 -9.36 10.58 -6.42
C LYS A 252 -10.52 9.61 -6.21
N ASP A 253 -10.60 8.53 -6.98
CA ASP A 253 -11.61 7.49 -6.78
C ASP A 253 -11.48 6.82 -5.40
N LEU A 254 -10.25 6.49 -4.98
CA LEU A 254 -10.00 5.95 -3.64
C LEU A 254 -10.36 6.94 -2.53
N LEU A 255 -10.13 8.24 -2.76
CA LEU A 255 -10.54 9.30 -1.84
C LEU A 255 -12.06 9.34 -1.72
N ASP A 256 -12.80 9.36 -2.83
CA ASP A 256 -14.27 9.32 -2.83
C ASP A 256 -14.80 8.06 -2.12
N LEU A 257 -14.23 6.89 -2.41
CA LEU A 257 -14.60 5.61 -1.77
C LEU A 257 -14.24 5.56 -0.28
N SER A 258 -13.20 6.27 0.15
CA SER A 258 -12.84 6.39 1.57
C SER A 258 -13.83 7.23 2.38
N LEU A 259 -14.67 7.99 1.69
CA LEU A 259 -15.75 8.82 2.23
C LEU A 259 -17.13 8.19 1.99
N HIS A 260 -17.21 6.93 1.58
CA HIS A 260 -18.48 6.27 1.27
C HIS A 260 -19.33 5.95 2.51
N ASN A 261 -20.63 5.70 2.37
CA ASN A 261 -21.51 5.38 3.51
C ASN A 261 -21.12 4.06 4.23
N TYR A 262 -20.76 3.01 3.47
CA TYR A 262 -20.36 1.70 3.97
C TYR A 262 -18.96 1.72 4.63
N GLU A 263 -18.91 1.30 5.90
CA GLU A 263 -17.65 1.22 6.67
C GLU A 263 -16.62 0.28 6.04
N THR A 264 -17.06 -0.86 5.48
CA THR A 264 -16.18 -1.85 4.85
C THR A 264 -15.48 -1.25 3.64
N VAL A 265 -16.22 -0.59 2.75
CA VAL A 265 -15.70 0.12 1.58
C VAL A 265 -14.71 1.20 2.00
N ARG A 266 -15.10 2.04 2.98
CA ARG A 266 -14.21 3.09 3.52
C ARG A 266 -12.92 2.52 4.09
N SER A 267 -12.99 1.45 4.87
CA SER A 267 -11.83 0.80 5.46
C SER A 267 -10.88 0.25 4.40
N TYR A 268 -11.40 -0.44 3.38
CA TYR A 268 -10.54 -0.95 2.28
C TYR A 268 -9.92 0.21 1.48
N ALA A 269 -10.72 1.21 1.11
CA ALA A 269 -10.27 2.35 0.32
C ALA A 269 -9.24 3.19 1.07
N GLY A 270 -9.48 3.48 2.35
CA GLY A 270 -8.54 4.21 3.21
C GLY A 270 -7.21 3.49 3.41
N ARG A 271 -7.20 2.15 3.50
CA ARG A 271 -5.95 1.36 3.55
C ARG A 271 -5.17 1.46 2.25
N SER A 272 -5.84 1.27 1.11
CA SER A 272 -5.24 1.38 -0.23
C SER A 272 -4.70 2.79 -0.48
N LEU A 273 -5.47 3.83 -0.14
CA LEU A 273 -5.05 5.23 -0.25
C LEU A 273 -3.85 5.54 0.66
N THR A 274 -3.82 5.01 1.89
CA THR A 274 -2.68 5.22 2.79
C THR A 274 -1.39 4.59 2.25
N LYS A 275 -1.47 3.41 1.62
CA LYS A 275 -0.35 2.82 0.87
C LYS A 275 0.09 3.78 -0.24
N MET A 276 -0.85 4.32 -1.01
CA MET A 276 -0.55 5.25 -2.11
C MET A 276 0.14 6.54 -1.63
N LEU A 277 -0.35 7.15 -0.55
CA LEU A 277 0.23 8.35 0.04
C LEU A 277 1.64 8.10 0.61
N LYS A 278 1.91 6.90 1.12
CA LYS A 278 3.26 6.51 1.59
C LYS A 278 4.24 6.41 0.42
N ARG A 279 3.74 6.02 -0.74
CA ARG A 279 4.48 5.84 -1.99
C ARG A 279 4.74 7.17 -2.71
N TRP A 280 3.72 8.02 -2.79
CA TRP A 280 3.74 9.32 -3.45
C TRP A 280 3.41 10.45 -2.47
N PRO A 281 4.41 10.94 -1.70
CA PRO A 281 4.17 12.02 -0.73
C PRO A 281 3.66 13.32 -1.34
N SER A 282 3.88 13.57 -2.64
CA SER A 282 3.39 14.76 -3.35
C SER A 282 1.86 14.87 -3.37
N LEU A 283 1.14 13.75 -3.24
CA LEU A 283 -0.33 13.71 -3.23
C LEU A 283 -0.93 14.02 -1.86
N ILE A 284 -0.10 14.04 -0.80
CA ILE A 284 -0.59 14.19 0.58
C ILE A 284 -1.23 15.56 0.78
N SER A 285 -0.61 16.64 0.28
CA SER A 285 -1.11 18.00 0.48
C SER A 285 -2.54 18.15 -0.05
N ASP A 286 -2.78 17.76 -1.30
CA ASP A 286 -4.11 17.89 -1.91
C ASP A 286 -5.16 17.06 -1.15
N CYS A 287 -4.79 15.83 -0.74
CA CYS A 287 -5.69 14.99 0.07
C CYS A 287 -5.99 15.63 1.44
N VAL A 288 -4.99 16.18 2.12
CA VAL A 288 -5.20 16.83 3.43
C VAL A 288 -6.13 18.03 3.30
N LEU A 289 -5.93 18.87 2.28
CA LEU A 289 -6.80 20.03 2.04
C LEU A 289 -8.25 19.60 1.89
N THR A 290 -8.55 18.69 0.97
CA THR A 290 -9.92 18.18 0.74
C THR A 290 -10.53 17.53 1.99
N LEU A 291 -9.77 16.68 2.70
CA LEU A 291 -10.28 16.00 3.90
C LEU A 291 -10.52 16.95 5.07
N THR A 292 -9.74 18.02 5.19
CA THR A 292 -9.91 19.02 6.25
C THR A 292 -11.06 19.97 5.96
N GLU A 293 -11.37 20.25 4.69
CA GLU A 293 -12.58 20.98 4.30
C GLU A 293 -13.84 20.24 4.74
N ASN A 294 -13.88 18.91 4.60
CA ASN A 294 -14.99 18.09 5.08
C ASN A 294 -15.22 18.18 6.60
N LEU A 295 -14.16 18.44 7.38
CA LEU A 295 -14.29 18.63 8.83
C LEU A 295 -14.92 19.99 9.16
N ARG A 296 -14.61 21.02 8.36
CA ARG A 296 -15.11 22.39 8.53
C ARG A 296 -16.54 22.57 8.03
N ASP A 297 -16.97 21.78 7.06
CA ASP A 297 -18.32 21.87 6.52
C ASP A 297 -19.35 21.39 7.55
N SER A 298 -20.32 22.24 7.85
CA SER A 298 -21.43 21.92 8.75
C SER A 298 -22.46 20.99 8.13
N LYS A 299 -22.42 20.81 6.81
CA LYS A 299 -23.32 19.93 6.05
C LYS A 299 -22.70 18.56 5.77
N ALA A 300 -21.44 18.34 6.13
CA ALA A 300 -20.78 17.07 5.89
C ALA A 300 -21.48 15.93 6.66
N LEU A 301 -21.76 14.83 5.96
CA LEU A 301 -22.41 13.66 6.53
C LEU A 301 -21.46 12.91 7.47
N GLU A 302 -22.01 12.21 8.47
CA GLU A 302 -21.22 11.48 9.48
C GLU A 302 -20.14 10.56 8.86
N HIS A 303 -20.48 9.82 7.81
CA HIS A 303 -19.55 8.88 7.18
C HIS A 303 -18.36 9.57 6.49
N VAL A 304 -18.56 10.79 5.97
CA VAL A 304 -17.52 11.62 5.34
C VAL A 304 -16.52 12.09 6.41
N VAL A 305 -17.02 12.55 7.55
CA VAL A 305 -16.19 12.99 8.69
C VAL A 305 -15.36 11.82 9.23
N LEU A 306 -15.99 10.67 9.45
CA LEU A 306 -15.33 9.46 9.91
C LEU A 306 -14.26 8.96 8.92
N GLY A 307 -14.57 8.96 7.63
CA GLY A 307 -13.62 8.60 6.56
C GLY A 307 -12.41 9.54 6.54
N SER A 308 -12.68 10.85 6.58
CA SER A 308 -11.66 11.90 6.64
C SER A 308 -10.74 11.76 7.85
N CYS A 309 -11.31 11.56 9.05
CA CYS A 309 -10.52 11.35 10.26
C CYS A 309 -9.63 10.10 10.18
N SER A 310 -10.11 9.02 9.55
CA SER A 310 -9.36 7.77 9.43
C SER A 310 -8.06 7.92 8.62
N ILE A 311 -8.11 8.69 7.52
CA ILE A 311 -6.95 8.95 6.65
C ILE A 311 -6.03 9.98 7.28
N LEU A 312 -6.59 11.06 7.82
CA LEU A 312 -5.84 12.12 8.49
C LEU A 312 -5.06 11.58 9.72
N ALA A 313 -5.59 10.56 10.40
CA ALA A 313 -4.93 9.89 11.52
C ALA A 313 -3.77 8.97 11.11
N SER A 314 -3.55 8.76 9.80
CA SER A 314 -2.47 7.91 9.31
C SER A 314 -1.10 8.48 9.64
N GLN A 315 -0.12 7.61 9.93
CA GLN A 315 1.24 8.06 10.28
C GLN A 315 1.92 8.80 9.14
N THR A 316 1.58 8.46 7.89
CA THR A 316 2.12 9.11 6.70
C THR A 316 1.69 10.57 6.64
N VAL A 317 0.38 10.83 6.83
CA VAL A 317 -0.17 12.19 6.82
C VAL A 317 0.37 13.00 8.00
N LEU A 318 0.28 12.47 9.24
CA LEU A 318 0.73 13.19 10.43
C LEU A 318 2.22 13.59 10.37
N ARG A 319 3.08 12.75 9.78
CA ARG A 319 4.48 13.12 9.55
C ARG A 319 4.63 14.22 8.51
N HIS A 320 3.85 14.20 7.43
CA HIS A 320 3.89 15.21 6.38
C HIS A 320 3.47 16.59 6.86
N LEU A 321 2.53 16.68 7.82
CA LEU A 321 2.12 17.95 8.43
C LEU A 321 3.29 18.71 9.07
N THR A 322 4.33 18.02 9.53
CA THR A 322 5.53 18.68 10.09
C THR A 322 6.45 19.29 9.04
N THR A 323 6.21 18.99 7.75
CA THR A 323 7.03 19.44 6.62
C THR A 323 6.32 20.45 5.71
N ASP A 324 4.98 20.44 5.66
CA ASP A 324 4.20 21.38 4.85
C ASP A 324 3.32 22.30 5.69
N SER A 325 3.59 23.60 5.58
CA SER A 325 2.86 24.66 6.29
C SER A 325 1.42 24.82 5.84
N ALA A 326 1.10 24.58 4.57
CA ALA A 326 -0.25 24.75 4.06
C ALA A 326 -1.16 23.65 4.60
N SER A 327 -0.73 22.40 4.46
CA SER A 327 -1.42 21.23 5.02
C SER A 327 -1.58 21.32 6.54
N LEU A 328 -0.54 21.75 7.27
CA LEU A 328 -0.64 21.91 8.73
C LEU A 328 -1.69 22.94 9.12
N SER A 329 -1.70 24.10 8.45
CA SER A 329 -2.64 25.17 8.77
C SER A 329 -4.07 24.74 8.50
N SER A 330 -4.32 24.11 7.34
CA SER A 330 -5.64 23.57 7.00
C SER A 330 -6.07 22.48 7.98
N PHE A 331 -5.15 21.62 8.42
CA PHE A 331 -5.41 20.58 9.40
C PHE A 331 -5.83 21.13 10.76
N ILE A 332 -5.08 22.10 11.30
CA ILE A 332 -5.40 22.72 12.59
C ILE A 332 -6.74 23.45 12.50
N MET A 333 -6.96 24.25 11.45
CA MET A 333 -8.24 24.93 11.25
C MET A 333 -9.40 23.96 11.03
N GLY A 334 -9.14 22.82 10.40
CA GLY A 334 -10.11 21.74 10.24
C GLY A 334 -10.56 21.15 11.56
N ILE A 335 -9.63 20.88 12.48
CA ILE A 335 -9.95 20.35 13.81
C ILE A 335 -10.68 21.39 14.66
N LEU A 336 -10.18 22.62 14.72
CA LEU A 336 -10.79 23.68 15.52
C LEU A 336 -12.21 24.01 15.03
N GLY A 337 -12.39 24.04 13.70
CA GLY A 337 -13.67 24.29 13.05
C GLY A 337 -14.60 23.09 12.96
N SER A 338 -14.37 21.98 13.69
CA SER A 338 -15.18 20.74 13.59
C SER A 338 -16.15 20.55 14.77
N SER A 339 -16.28 21.54 15.64
CA SER A 339 -17.09 21.46 16.88
C SER A 339 -18.58 21.29 16.62
N HIS A 340 -19.08 21.70 15.45
CA HIS A 340 -20.50 21.63 15.06
C HIS A 340 -21.03 20.22 14.78
N HIS A 341 -20.17 19.20 14.69
CA HIS A 341 -20.60 17.82 14.38
C HIS A 341 -21.22 17.13 15.60
N GLU A 342 -22.55 17.10 15.75
CA GLU A 342 -23.20 16.61 16.98
C GLU A 342 -23.07 15.08 17.24
N SER A 343 -22.80 14.28 16.21
CA SER A 343 -22.74 12.81 16.36
C SER A 343 -21.59 12.38 17.29
N ILE A 344 -21.91 11.51 18.27
CA ILE A 344 -20.94 10.92 19.21
C ILE A 344 -19.80 10.22 18.46
N LYS A 345 -20.10 9.57 17.32
CA LYS A 345 -19.10 8.88 16.50
C LYS A 345 -18.13 9.86 15.86
N CYS A 346 -18.63 10.95 15.28
CA CYS A 346 -17.80 12.03 14.74
C CYS A 346 -16.92 12.64 15.83
N GLN A 347 -17.52 13.00 16.96
CA GLN A 347 -16.81 13.63 18.07
C GLN A 347 -15.70 12.73 18.63
N LYS A 348 -15.96 11.42 18.73
CA LYS A 348 -14.95 10.43 19.13
C LYS A 348 -13.80 10.35 18.12
N ALA A 349 -14.11 10.26 16.82
CA ALA A 349 -13.10 10.16 15.77
C ALA A 349 -12.22 11.42 15.68
N ILE A 350 -12.82 12.61 15.80
CA ILE A 350 -12.11 13.89 15.83
C ILE A 350 -11.22 13.98 17.07
N THR A 351 -11.74 13.59 18.24
CA THR A 351 -10.95 13.56 19.48
C THR A 351 -9.76 12.60 19.36
N GLU A 352 -9.97 11.42 18.80
CA GLU A 352 -8.90 10.45 18.56
C GLU A 352 -7.85 11.00 17.58
N LEU A 353 -8.28 11.67 16.52
CA LEU A 353 -7.40 12.35 15.57
C LEU A 353 -6.53 13.40 16.28
N PHE A 354 -7.15 14.26 17.09
CA PHE A 354 -6.45 15.27 17.88
C PHE A 354 -5.42 14.65 18.84
N VAL A 355 -5.80 13.60 19.58
CA VAL A 355 -4.89 12.90 20.51
C VAL A 355 -3.73 12.25 19.75
N LYS A 356 -4.00 11.56 18.63
CA LYS A 356 -2.96 10.94 17.80
C LYS A 356 -1.98 11.96 17.23
N TYR A 357 -2.48 13.12 16.80
CA TYR A 357 -1.64 14.23 16.37
C TYR A 357 -0.73 14.71 17.51
N ASN A 358 -1.28 15.01 18.69
CA ASN A 358 -0.49 15.49 19.83
C ASN A 358 0.59 14.50 20.29
N ILE A 359 0.29 13.19 20.29
CA ILE A 359 1.28 12.16 20.66
C ILE A 359 2.44 12.11 19.65
N ARG A 360 2.17 12.36 18.37
CA ARG A 360 3.14 12.19 17.28
C ARG A 360 3.83 13.49 16.88
N PHE A 361 3.29 14.62 17.29
CA PHE A 361 3.86 15.92 17.05
C PHE A 361 5.16 16.05 17.85
N SER A 362 6.28 16.10 17.13
CA SER A 362 7.63 16.22 17.70
C SER A 362 8.21 17.63 17.54
N GLY A 363 7.38 18.59 17.16
CA GLY A 363 7.78 19.96 16.83
C GLY A 363 7.99 20.19 15.34
N ILE A 364 8.19 21.45 14.98
CA ILE A 364 8.36 21.93 13.61
C ILE A 364 9.80 22.40 13.43
N SER A 365 10.43 22.06 12.30
CA SER A 365 11.78 22.53 11.97
C SER A 365 11.80 24.05 11.75
N ARG A 366 12.90 24.73 12.12
CA ARG A 366 13.11 26.17 11.83
C ARG A 366 13.04 26.50 10.33
N SER A 367 13.32 25.54 9.45
CA SER A 367 13.23 25.72 7.99
C SER A 367 11.78 25.77 7.48
N PHE A 368 10.82 25.32 8.28
CA PHE A 368 9.39 25.29 7.92
C PHE A 368 8.84 26.68 7.59
N PHE A 369 9.33 27.71 8.29
CA PHE A 369 8.93 29.12 8.08
C PHE A 369 9.68 29.80 6.93
N LYS A 370 10.70 29.17 6.34
CA LYS A 370 11.48 29.78 5.25
C LYS A 370 10.84 29.54 3.88
N ASN A 371 10.10 28.43 3.71
CA ASN A 371 9.45 28.09 2.44
C ASN A 371 8.14 28.85 2.18
N SER A 372 7.66 29.67 3.12
CA SER A 372 6.46 30.48 2.93
C SER A 372 6.66 31.68 1.99
N GLN A 373 7.91 32.04 1.68
CA GLN A 373 8.20 33.15 0.77
C GLN A 373 7.93 32.82 -0.72
N SER A 374 7.86 31.54 -1.11
CA SER A 374 7.56 31.15 -2.50
C SER A 374 6.07 30.90 -2.77
N LEU A 375 5.19 31.10 -1.78
CA LEU A 375 3.74 30.85 -1.86
C LEU A 375 2.96 32.05 -1.29
N ALA A 376 3.29 33.26 -1.74
CA ALA A 376 2.65 34.51 -1.32
C ALA A 376 1.12 34.54 -1.55
N ASP A 377 0.56 33.59 -2.30
CA ASP A 377 -0.86 33.51 -2.64
C ASP A 377 -1.70 32.53 -1.80
N ARG A 378 -1.14 31.83 -0.80
CA ARG A 378 -1.93 30.93 0.07
C ARG A 378 -2.04 31.47 1.51
N PRO A 379 -3.25 31.74 2.02
CA PRO A 379 -3.48 32.31 3.36
C PRO A 379 -3.29 31.27 4.49
N GLY A 380 -2.24 30.44 4.41
CA GLY A 380 -2.11 29.26 5.26
C GLY A 380 -1.64 29.60 6.67
N PHE A 381 -0.35 29.89 6.84
CA PHE A 381 0.27 29.87 8.16
C PHE A 381 0.27 31.23 8.88
N LEU A 382 0.42 32.34 8.17
CA LEU A 382 0.33 33.68 8.77
C LEU A 382 -1.11 34.02 9.17
N GLY A 383 -2.09 33.56 8.38
CA GLY A 383 -3.52 33.67 8.69
C GLY A 383 -3.96 32.78 9.86
N LEU A 384 -3.24 31.67 10.10
CA LEU A 384 -3.53 30.74 11.19
C LEU A 384 -3.49 31.43 12.57
N PHE A 385 -2.44 32.21 12.86
CA PHE A 385 -2.34 32.90 14.16
C PHE A 385 -3.47 33.93 14.36
N SER A 386 -3.81 34.70 13.32
CA SER A 386 -4.93 35.64 13.40
C SER A 386 -6.27 34.91 13.60
N GLN A 387 -6.46 33.76 12.95
CA GLN A 387 -7.69 32.97 13.08
C GLN A 387 -7.79 32.27 14.44
N ILE A 388 -6.70 31.71 14.96
CA ILE A 388 -6.64 31.13 16.31
C ILE A 388 -6.91 32.22 17.36
N ASN A 389 -6.29 33.39 17.22
CA ASN A 389 -6.54 34.51 18.13
C ASN A 389 -8.01 34.95 18.07
N ALA A 390 -8.60 35.07 16.88
CA ALA A 390 -10.01 35.42 16.72
C ALA A 390 -10.95 34.42 17.44
N LEU A 391 -10.67 33.11 17.32
CA LEU A 391 -11.41 32.05 18.03
C LEU A 391 -11.27 32.16 19.56
N GLY A 392 -10.19 32.72 20.07
CA GLY A 392 -9.95 32.92 21.50
C GLY A 392 -10.68 34.14 22.10
N PHE A 393 -11.09 35.11 21.28
CA PHE A 393 -11.70 36.36 21.76
C PHE A 393 -13.24 36.39 21.65
N GLU A 394 -13.86 35.56 20.81
CA GLU A 394 -15.33 35.49 20.68
C GLU A 394 -15.93 34.33 21.52
N THR A 395 -16.36 34.67 22.74
CA THR A 395 -17.50 34.07 23.49
C THR A 395 -17.35 32.70 24.15
N ASN A 396 -17.44 32.68 25.50
CA ASN A 396 -18.25 31.84 26.41
C ASN A 396 -18.50 30.33 26.15
N SER A 397 -17.83 29.69 25.20
CA SER A 397 -17.93 28.25 24.95
C SER A 397 -16.59 27.59 25.25
N LEU A 398 -16.41 27.24 26.52
CA LEU A 398 -15.36 26.35 27.01
C LEU A 398 -15.58 24.94 26.43
N HIS A 399 -15.25 24.75 25.16
CA HIS A 399 -14.85 23.45 24.65
C HIS A 399 -13.50 23.62 23.95
N TRP A 400 -12.50 23.87 24.79
CA TRP A 400 -11.10 23.79 24.40
C TRP A 400 -10.80 22.33 24.02
N ARG A 401 -10.75 22.08 22.72
CA ARG A 401 -9.91 21.05 22.15
C ARG A 401 -8.60 21.69 21.74
#